data_AF-A0AA43I0G3-F1
#
_entry.id   AF-A0AA43I0G3-F1
#
_cell.length_a   1.000
_cell.length_b   1.000
_cell.length_c   1.000
_cell.angle_alpha   90.00
_cell.angle_beta   90.00
_cell.angle_gamma   90.00
#
_symmetry.space_group_name_H-M   'P 1'
#
loop_
_entity.id
_entity.type
_entity.pdbx_description
1 polymer ?
#
loop_
_entity_poly.entity_id
_entity_poly.type
_entity_poly.pdbx_seq_one_letter_code
_entity_poly.pdbx_strand_id
1 'polypeptide(L)'
;MKNNTLILAIILFIFSFQVKAQVNISNINLSQHSDSLISILVNTNKDVFEFELINNTSDSLYLFDSYLNENAFSDIEQLYNARYLHRFDRKENQCKLSFLPLIPYLSVERNDLYIIGENRLIRKGQILYSFKSILPHSKLCIKIPKESFYQEKYIKEVDTKKMSKFDKKMKIKNIDGVKCDNIVVEFAVYKNINIINNFEAYYYNEFEFNEQVLSYSIISVLINL
;
A
#
# COMPACT_ATOMS: atom_id res chain seq x y z
N MET A 1 43.34 52.09 -6.06
CA MET A 1 41.96 51.84 -6.55
C MET A 1 41.97 50.46 -7.18
N LYS A 2 41.64 49.42 -6.42
CA LYS A 2 40.31 48.76 -6.40
C LYS A 2 39.84 48.42 -7.82
N ASN A 3 40.02 47.17 -8.24
CA ASN A 3 39.07 46.05 -8.12
C ASN A 3 38.00 46.08 -9.22
N ASN A 4 37.74 44.91 -9.82
CA ASN A 4 36.48 44.47 -10.46
C ASN A 4 36.50 44.10 -11.96
N THR A 5 37.58 43.52 -12.49
CA THR A 5 37.52 42.86 -13.82
C THR A 5 37.85 41.37 -13.81
N LEU A 6 38.09 40.77 -12.64
CA LEU A 6 38.40 39.34 -12.51
C LEU A 6 37.40 38.51 -11.68
N ILE A 7 36.23 39.07 -11.33
CA ILE A 7 35.20 38.37 -10.54
C ILE A 7 33.97 37.97 -11.39
N LEU A 8 33.82 38.51 -12.61
CA LEU A 8 32.63 38.22 -13.43
C LEU A 8 32.73 36.90 -14.23
N ALA A 9 33.93 36.34 -14.44
CA ALA A 9 34.10 35.09 -15.18
C ALA A 9 34.00 33.83 -14.29
N ILE A 10 34.06 33.98 -12.96
CA ILE A 10 33.95 32.86 -12.01
C ILE A 10 32.52 32.70 -11.48
N ILE A 11 31.67 33.73 -11.62
CA ILE A 11 30.25 33.68 -11.20
C ILE A 11 29.34 33.07 -12.28
N LEU A 12 29.80 32.94 -13.54
CA LEU A 12 29.05 32.23 -14.60
C LEU A 12 29.31 30.71 -14.65
N PHE A 13 30.22 30.18 -13.82
CA PHE A 13 30.52 28.75 -13.76
C PHE A 13 29.78 28.00 -12.62
N ILE A 14 28.88 28.69 -11.90
CA ILE A 14 27.99 28.12 -10.87
C ILE A 14 26.51 28.16 -11.34
N PHE A 15 26.28 28.05 -12.65
CA PHE A 15 25.13 27.27 -13.13
C PHE A 15 25.55 25.80 -13.09
N SER A 16 25.85 25.28 -11.90
CA SER A 16 24.99 24.28 -11.27
C SER A 16 24.27 23.46 -12.34
N PHE A 17 24.95 22.37 -12.71
CA PHE A 17 24.39 21.15 -13.23
C PHE A 17 23.02 20.89 -12.60
N GLN A 18 21.96 21.46 -13.17
CA GLN A 18 20.68 20.81 -13.14
C GLN A 18 20.78 19.76 -14.23
N VAL A 19 21.31 18.60 -13.83
CA VAL A 19 20.82 17.35 -14.38
C VAL A 19 19.32 17.42 -14.14
N LYS A 20 18.59 17.93 -15.15
CA LYS A 20 17.21 17.52 -15.34
C LYS A 20 17.35 16.03 -15.50
N ALA A 21 17.09 15.29 -14.43
CA ALA A 21 16.61 13.93 -14.55
C ALA A 21 15.36 14.08 -15.43
N GLN A 22 15.57 13.94 -16.74
CA GLN A 22 14.52 13.70 -17.69
C GLN A 22 14.08 12.28 -17.36
N VAL A 23 13.24 12.17 -16.33
CA VAL A 23 12.49 10.96 -16.06
C VAL A 23 11.66 10.81 -17.31
N ASN A 24 12.10 9.88 -18.15
CA ASN A 24 11.33 9.44 -19.29
C ASN A 24 10.05 8.87 -18.69
N ILE A 25 8.96 9.64 -18.73
CA ILE A 25 7.62 9.16 -18.42
C ILE A 25 7.20 8.30 -19.63
N SER A 26 7.93 7.22 -19.83
CA SER A 26 7.55 6.14 -20.72
C SER A 26 6.77 5.15 -19.88
N ASN A 27 5.48 5.06 -20.18
CA ASN A 27 4.48 4.12 -19.69
C ASN A 27 3.69 4.62 -18.47
N ILE A 28 2.68 5.45 -18.75
CA ILE A 28 1.39 5.30 -18.06
C ILE A 28 0.91 3.89 -18.44
N ASN A 29 1.32 2.89 -17.66
CA ASN A 29 0.69 1.58 -17.70
C ASN A 29 -0.70 1.77 -17.10
N LEU A 30 -1.68 2.11 -17.94
CA LEU A 30 -3.07 1.73 -17.71
C LEU A 30 -3.05 0.20 -17.61
N SER A 31 -2.84 -0.36 -16.43
CA SER A 31 -3.03 -1.78 -16.20
C SER A 31 -4.52 -2.05 -16.34
N GLN A 32 -4.91 -2.34 -17.58
CA GLN A 32 -6.22 -2.87 -17.93
C GLN A 32 -6.38 -4.22 -17.23
N HIS A 33 -7.30 -4.29 -16.27
CA HIS A 33 -8.03 -5.53 -16.05
C HIS A 33 -9.48 -5.27 -15.64
N SER A 34 -10.34 -5.50 -16.66
CA SER A 34 -11.74 -5.95 -16.67
C SER A 34 -12.79 -5.23 -15.81
N ASP A 35 -13.78 -4.65 -16.50
CA ASP A 35 -15.12 -4.28 -16.01
C ASP A 35 -15.20 -3.19 -14.91
N SER A 36 -14.81 -1.98 -15.32
CA SER A 36 -15.44 -0.68 -15.00
C SER A 36 -15.75 -0.30 -13.54
N LEU A 37 -15.09 -0.86 -12.52
CA LEU A 37 -15.26 -0.36 -11.15
C LEU A 37 -14.28 0.77 -10.83
N ILE A 38 -12.98 0.54 -11.03
CA ILE A 38 -11.93 1.51 -10.68
C ILE A 38 -10.84 1.56 -11.74
N SER A 39 -10.43 2.76 -12.14
CA SER A 39 -9.18 3.02 -12.88
C SER A 39 -8.12 3.61 -11.97
N ILE A 40 -6.84 3.25 -12.19
CA ILE A 40 -5.71 3.82 -11.43
C ILE A 40 -4.80 4.63 -12.33
N LEU A 41 -4.50 5.87 -11.92
CA LEU A 41 -3.43 6.69 -12.49
C LEU A 41 -2.28 6.79 -11.49
N VAL A 42 -1.05 6.63 -11.98
CA VAL A 42 0.15 6.81 -11.15
C VAL A 42 0.80 8.14 -11.53
N ASN A 43 0.91 9.04 -10.57
CA ASN A 43 1.73 10.23 -10.67
C ASN A 43 2.99 10.07 -9.82
N THR A 44 4.13 10.51 -10.34
CA THR A 44 5.42 10.38 -9.66
C THR A 44 5.93 11.75 -9.29
N ASN A 45 6.00 12.01 -7.98
CA ASN A 45 6.75 13.14 -7.45
C ASN A 45 8.18 12.68 -7.07
N LYS A 46 9.06 13.58 -6.64
CA LYS A 46 10.42 13.23 -6.21
C LYS A 46 10.42 12.16 -5.11
N ASP A 47 9.55 12.31 -4.12
CA ASP A 47 9.62 11.52 -2.88
C ASP A 47 8.48 10.50 -2.72
N VAL A 48 7.41 10.60 -3.52
CA VAL A 48 6.21 9.74 -3.40
C VAL A 48 5.73 9.23 -4.76
N PHE A 49 5.16 8.02 -4.75
CA PHE A 49 4.25 7.56 -5.79
C PHE A 49 2.82 7.85 -5.35
N GLU A 50 2.06 8.55 -6.19
CA GLU A 50 0.66 8.88 -5.96
C GLU A 50 -0.23 8.04 -6.88
N PHE A 51 -1.16 7.29 -6.29
CA PHE A 51 -2.12 6.44 -6.95
C PHE A 51 -3.49 7.09 -6.87
N GLU A 52 -4.05 7.50 -8.00
CA GLU A 52 -5.42 8.00 -8.07
C GLU A 52 -6.38 6.86 -8.41
N LEU A 53 -7.20 6.44 -7.45
CA LEU A 53 -8.25 5.44 -7.65
C LEU A 53 -9.55 6.16 -8.02
N ILE A 54 -10.03 5.96 -9.24
CA ILE A 54 -11.22 6.64 -9.77
C ILE A 54 -12.37 5.64 -9.81
N ASN A 55 -13.44 5.88 -9.04
CA ASN A 55 -14.65 5.06 -9.07
C ASN A 55 -15.54 5.50 -10.25
N ASN A 56 -15.73 4.61 -11.22
CA ASN A 56 -16.54 4.89 -12.41
C ASN A 56 -18.01 4.44 -12.28
N THR A 57 -18.39 3.91 -11.12
CA THR A 57 -19.73 3.36 -10.86
C THR A 57 -20.67 4.38 -10.24
N SER A 58 -21.95 4.02 -10.20
CA SER A 58 -23.01 4.80 -9.54
C SER A 58 -23.10 4.58 -8.03
N ASP A 59 -22.38 3.59 -7.49
CA ASP A 59 -22.39 3.25 -6.06
C ASP A 59 -21.04 3.61 -5.41
N SER A 60 -21.05 3.83 -4.09
CA SER A 60 -19.81 4.01 -3.34
C SER A 60 -19.02 2.71 -3.28
N LEU A 61 -17.70 2.82 -3.42
CA LEU A 61 -16.77 1.72 -3.17
C LEU A 61 -15.95 2.02 -1.92
N TYR A 62 -15.38 1.00 -1.30
CA TYR A 62 -14.66 1.13 -0.03
C TYR A 62 -13.25 0.57 -0.17
N LEU A 63 -12.25 1.44 -0.16
CA LEU A 63 -10.85 1.05 -0.09
C LEU A 63 -10.53 0.61 1.33
N PHE A 64 -9.98 -0.59 1.47
CA PHE A 64 -9.38 -1.01 2.74
C PHE A 64 -8.06 -0.27 2.95
N ASP A 65 -8.02 0.57 3.99
CA ASP A 65 -6.94 1.52 4.21
C ASP A 65 -6.25 1.36 5.58
N SER A 66 -6.47 0.23 6.26
CA SER A 66 -5.88 -0.10 7.57
C SER A 66 -4.37 0.04 7.67
N TYR A 67 -3.64 -0.15 6.57
CA TYR A 67 -2.18 0.01 6.52
C TYR A 67 -1.74 1.37 5.98
N LEU A 68 -2.69 2.15 5.44
CA LEU A 68 -2.47 3.46 4.81
C LEU A 68 -2.87 4.60 5.76
N ASN A 69 -3.65 4.32 6.80
CA ASN A 69 -4.21 5.30 7.70
C ASN A 69 -3.20 5.71 8.79
N GLU A 70 -2.60 6.88 8.63
CA GLU A 70 -1.65 7.48 9.60
C GLU A 70 -2.29 7.71 10.98
N ASN A 71 -3.60 7.98 11.03
CA ASN A 71 -4.30 8.25 12.28
C ASN A 71 -4.64 6.99 13.10
N ALA A 72 -4.50 5.79 12.50
CA ALA A 72 -4.80 4.54 13.19
C ALA A 72 -3.72 4.20 14.24
N PHE A 73 -2.50 4.70 14.07
CA PHE A 73 -1.37 4.42 14.94
C PHE A 73 -0.88 5.71 15.60
N SER A 74 -0.74 5.69 16.92
CA SER A 74 -0.14 6.81 17.66
C SER A 74 1.32 6.96 17.23
N ASP A 75 1.59 7.97 16.42
CA ASP A 75 2.84 8.71 16.20
C ASP A 75 4.17 7.99 15.85
N ILE A 76 4.27 6.67 15.73
CA ILE A 76 5.63 6.06 15.64
C ILE A 76 5.90 5.22 14.39
N GLU A 77 4.92 4.59 13.73
CA GLU A 77 5.26 3.70 12.59
C GLU A 77 4.30 3.73 11.43
N GLN A 78 4.79 4.30 10.32
CA GLN A 78 4.19 4.11 9.01
C GLN A 78 4.32 2.63 8.60
N LEU A 79 3.19 1.95 8.41
CA LEU A 79 3.18 0.52 8.13
C LEU A 79 3.65 0.16 6.71
N TYR A 80 3.82 1.13 5.80
CA TYR A 80 4.26 0.89 4.42
C TYR A 80 5.58 0.12 4.34
N ASN A 81 6.49 0.31 5.30
CA ASN A 81 7.79 -0.37 5.36
C ASN A 81 7.71 -1.72 6.10
N ALA A 82 6.54 -2.11 6.60
CA ALA A 82 6.40 -3.35 7.34
C ALA A 82 6.55 -4.55 6.42
N ARG A 83 7.47 -5.45 6.78
CA ARG A 83 7.90 -6.60 5.98
C ARG A 83 6.74 -7.45 5.43
N TYR A 84 5.65 -7.59 6.17
CA TYR A 84 4.51 -8.43 5.77
C TYR A 84 3.67 -7.83 4.62
N LEU A 85 3.84 -6.54 4.31
CA LEU A 85 3.26 -5.92 3.11
C LEU A 85 4.13 -6.16 1.87
N HIS A 86 5.42 -6.46 2.07
CA HIS A 86 6.40 -6.74 1.02
C HIS A 86 6.44 -8.24 0.73
N ARG A 87 5.83 -8.67 -0.36
CA ARG A 87 5.69 -10.09 -0.71
C ARG A 87 6.49 -10.43 -1.95
N PHE A 88 7.06 -11.62 -1.98
CA PHE A 88 7.79 -12.14 -3.12
C PHE A 88 7.18 -13.44 -3.60
N ASP A 89 6.63 -13.38 -4.82
CA ASP A 89 6.16 -14.56 -5.54
C ASP A 89 7.32 -15.21 -6.28
N ARG A 90 7.74 -16.37 -5.79
CA ARG A 90 8.81 -17.16 -6.40
C ARG A 90 8.40 -17.81 -7.72
N LYS A 91 7.11 -18.02 -7.97
CA LYS A 91 6.63 -18.66 -9.19
C LYS A 91 6.75 -17.70 -10.37
N GLU A 92 6.27 -16.48 -10.16
CA GLU A 92 6.27 -15.42 -11.17
C GLU A 92 7.52 -14.52 -11.10
N ASN A 93 8.42 -14.79 -10.14
CA ASN A 93 9.58 -13.96 -9.84
C ASN A 93 9.21 -12.47 -9.68
N GLN A 94 8.15 -12.20 -8.90
CA GLN A 94 7.51 -10.90 -8.83
C GLN A 94 7.48 -10.38 -7.40
N CYS A 95 7.89 -9.12 -7.23
CA CYS A 95 7.80 -8.41 -5.97
C CYS A 95 6.47 -7.65 -5.90
N LYS A 96 5.86 -7.68 -4.72
CA LYS A 96 4.56 -7.07 -4.48
C LYS A 96 4.60 -6.20 -3.23
N LEU A 97 4.01 -5.01 -3.32
CA LEU A 97 3.65 -4.19 -2.18
C LEU A 97 2.13 -4.29 -2.02
N SER A 98 1.69 -5.01 -1.00
CA SER A 98 0.32 -5.52 -0.94
C SER A 98 -0.44 -4.97 0.26
N PHE A 99 -1.43 -4.12 -0.01
CA PHE A 99 -2.36 -3.58 0.99
C PHE A 99 -3.62 -4.44 1.07
N LEU A 100 -3.43 -5.77 1.05
CA LEU A 100 -4.52 -6.74 1.13
C LEU A 100 -4.78 -7.14 2.59
N PRO A 101 -6.04 -7.37 3.00
CA PRO A 101 -6.36 -7.76 4.35
C PRO A 101 -5.64 -9.06 4.76
N LEU A 102 -4.67 -8.94 5.67
CA LEU A 102 -4.11 -10.08 6.37
C LEU A 102 -5.05 -10.42 7.55
N ILE A 103 -6.20 -11.02 7.23
CA ILE A 103 -7.36 -11.20 8.12
C ILE A 103 -7.01 -11.61 9.55
N PRO A 104 -6.12 -12.58 9.81
CA PRO A 104 -5.80 -12.97 11.18
C PRO A 104 -5.23 -11.81 12.02
N TYR A 105 -4.57 -10.83 11.41
CA TYR A 105 -3.97 -9.70 12.12
C TYR A 105 -4.92 -8.51 12.33
N LEU A 106 -6.12 -8.58 11.76
CA LEU A 106 -7.12 -7.52 11.79
C LEU A 106 -8.16 -7.74 12.90
N SER A 107 -8.71 -6.64 13.40
CA SER A 107 -9.71 -6.58 14.48
C SER A 107 -10.63 -5.38 14.30
N VAL A 108 -11.76 -5.39 15.01
CA VAL A 108 -12.69 -4.25 15.06
C VAL A 108 -12.52 -3.39 16.32
N GLU A 109 -11.61 -3.79 17.23
CA GLU A 109 -11.32 -3.10 18.49
C GLU A 109 -9.82 -3.10 18.79
N ARG A 110 -9.35 -2.06 19.49
CA ARG A 110 -7.95 -1.98 19.93
C ARG A 110 -7.77 -2.92 21.13
N ASN A 111 -6.89 -3.90 20.99
CA ASN A 111 -6.41 -4.68 22.13
C ASN A 111 -5.33 -3.86 22.87
N ASP A 112 -5.45 -3.71 24.20
CA ASP A 112 -4.57 -2.88 25.07
C ASP A 112 -3.10 -3.35 25.18
N LEU A 113 -2.66 -4.30 24.36
CA LEU A 113 -1.32 -4.89 24.42
C LEU A 113 -0.45 -4.42 23.25
N TYR A 114 0.33 -3.36 23.48
CA TYR A 114 1.41 -2.91 22.62
C TYR A 114 2.72 -3.62 23.00
N ILE A 115 3.45 -4.19 22.03
CA ILE A 115 4.84 -4.64 22.22
C ILE A 115 5.67 -4.12 21.04
N ILE A 116 6.78 -3.44 21.36
CA ILE A 116 7.70 -2.77 20.43
C ILE A 116 8.89 -3.72 20.11
N GLY A 117 9.35 -3.78 18.84
CA GLY A 117 10.62 -4.46 18.48
C GLY A 117 10.75 -4.89 17.01
N GLU A 118 11.98 -5.19 16.56
CA GLU A 118 12.33 -5.54 15.16
C GLU A 118 11.69 -6.86 14.64
N ASN A 119 11.21 -7.72 15.54
CA ASN A 119 10.47 -8.95 15.22
C ASN A 119 8.96 -8.71 15.05
N ARG A 120 8.52 -7.54 14.56
CA ARG A 120 7.11 -7.14 14.39
C ARG A 120 6.34 -8.03 13.39
N LEU A 121 6.07 -9.26 13.79
CA LEU A 121 4.89 -10.02 13.38
C LEU A 121 3.74 -9.40 14.16
N ILE A 122 2.85 -8.70 13.46
CA ILE A 122 1.57 -8.25 14.00
C ILE A 122 0.98 -9.41 14.81
N ARG A 123 0.56 -9.19 16.06
CA ARG A 123 -0.21 -10.22 16.77
C ARG A 123 -1.64 -10.21 16.25
N LYS A 124 -2.34 -11.33 16.41
CA LYS A 124 -3.76 -11.46 16.03
C LYS A 124 -4.55 -10.25 16.55
N GLY A 125 -5.26 -9.56 15.67
CA GLY A 125 -6.13 -8.44 16.04
C GLY A 125 -5.44 -7.20 16.62
N GLN A 126 -4.30 -6.76 16.06
CA GLN A 126 -3.65 -5.51 16.46
C GLN A 126 -3.88 -4.36 15.46
N ILE A 127 -4.35 -4.67 14.26
CA ILE A 127 -4.65 -3.66 13.25
C ILE A 127 -6.17 -3.55 13.15
N LEU A 128 -6.67 -2.32 13.19
CA LEU A 128 -8.09 -2.07 13.05
C LEU A 128 -8.49 -2.17 11.58
N TYR A 129 -9.63 -2.80 11.31
CA TYR A 129 -10.31 -2.60 10.04
C TYR A 129 -10.60 -1.10 9.86
N SER A 130 -10.16 -0.55 8.73
CA SER A 130 -10.35 0.84 8.35
C SER A 130 -10.66 0.88 6.87
N PHE A 131 -11.59 1.75 6.50
CA PHE A 131 -12.02 1.93 5.14
C PHE A 131 -12.15 3.41 4.77
N LYS A 132 -11.69 3.76 3.58
CA LYS A 132 -12.00 5.03 2.93
C LYS A 132 -13.03 4.83 1.83
N SER A 133 -14.10 5.62 1.89
CA SER A 133 -15.09 5.65 0.82
C SER A 133 -14.51 6.31 -0.43
N ILE A 134 -14.73 5.69 -1.58
CA ILE A 134 -14.53 6.26 -2.90
C ILE A 134 -15.94 6.50 -3.47
N LEU A 135 -16.39 7.74 -3.41
CA LEU A 135 -17.75 8.11 -3.83
C LEU A 135 -17.98 7.82 -5.33
N PRO A 136 -19.24 7.65 -5.76
CA PRO A 136 -19.58 7.51 -7.18
C PRO A 136 -18.95 8.62 -8.03
N HIS A 137 -18.38 8.26 -9.18
CA HIS A 137 -17.76 9.20 -10.13
C HIS A 137 -16.70 10.14 -9.53
N SER A 138 -16.07 9.72 -8.43
CA SER A 138 -15.05 10.49 -7.71
C SER A 138 -13.70 9.78 -7.73
N LYS A 139 -12.65 10.50 -7.31
CA LYS A 139 -11.31 9.93 -7.13
C LYS A 139 -10.83 10.00 -5.69
N LEU A 140 -10.05 9.01 -5.30
CA LEU A 140 -9.30 8.95 -4.05
C LEU A 140 -7.81 8.85 -4.35
N CYS A 141 -7.01 9.75 -3.78
CA CYS A 141 -5.55 9.74 -3.94
C CYS A 141 -4.87 9.04 -2.75
N ILE A 142 -4.00 8.08 -3.05
CA ILE A 142 -3.16 7.38 -2.08
C ILE A 142 -1.70 7.72 -2.38
N LYS A 143 -0.97 8.19 -1.37
CA LYS A 143 0.44 8.55 -1.50
C LYS A 143 1.29 7.56 -0.72
N ILE A 144 2.28 6.99 -1.37
CA ILE A 144 3.21 6.04 -0.76
C ILE A 144 4.64 6.59 -0.94
N PRO A 145 5.43 6.71 0.13
CA PRO A 145 6.84 7.09 0.05
C PRO A 145 7.63 6.16 -0.87
N LYS A 146 8.51 6.72 -1.71
CA LYS A 146 9.33 5.92 -2.63
C LYS A 146 10.25 4.95 -1.92
N GLU A 147 10.73 5.30 -0.72
CA GLU A 147 11.55 4.42 0.12
C GLU A 147 10.90 3.06 0.40
N SER A 148 9.56 2.99 0.45
CA SER A 148 8.83 1.74 0.62
C SER A 148 9.01 0.78 -0.56
N PHE A 149 9.43 1.26 -1.73
CA PHE A 149 9.62 0.43 -2.92
C PHE A 149 11.03 -0.17 -3.02
N TYR A 150 12.00 0.30 -2.23
CA TYR A 150 13.40 -0.16 -2.28
C TYR A 150 13.75 -1.10 -1.12
N GLN A 151 12.78 -1.88 -0.65
CA GLN A 151 13.00 -2.85 0.42
C GLN A 151 13.76 -4.08 -0.10
N GLU A 152 14.59 -4.69 0.75
CA GLU A 152 15.26 -5.97 0.45
C GLU A 152 14.73 -7.13 1.33
N LYS A 153 13.83 -6.82 2.25
CA LYS A 153 13.24 -7.77 3.20
C LYS A 153 11.78 -8.03 2.83
N TYR A 154 11.51 -9.25 2.37
CA TYR A 154 10.21 -9.70 1.92
C TYR A 154 9.69 -10.88 2.74
N ILE A 155 8.42 -11.20 2.54
CA ILE A 155 7.82 -12.47 2.92
C ILE A 155 7.52 -13.28 1.67
N LYS A 156 7.48 -14.62 1.79
CA LYS A 156 6.99 -15.48 0.72
C LYS A 156 5.53 -15.14 0.41
N GLU A 157 5.16 -15.14 -0.87
CA GLU A 157 3.77 -14.93 -1.31
C GLU A 157 2.79 -15.80 -0.54
N VAL A 158 1.67 -15.17 -0.17
CA VAL A 158 0.56 -15.77 0.57
C VAL A 158 -0.76 -15.42 -0.10
N ASP A 159 -1.65 -16.40 -0.20
CA ASP A 159 -2.98 -16.19 -0.74
C ASP A 159 -3.90 -15.65 0.37
N THR A 160 -4.12 -14.34 0.38
CA THR A 160 -4.92 -13.66 1.39
C THR A 160 -6.42 -13.99 1.29
N LYS A 161 -6.87 -14.55 0.16
CA LYS A 161 -8.25 -15.02 -0.03
C LYS A 161 -8.52 -16.38 0.60
N LYS A 162 -7.47 -17.11 0.97
CA LYS A 162 -7.57 -18.40 1.67
C LYS A 162 -7.39 -18.27 3.18
N MET A 163 -7.23 -17.04 3.68
CA MET A 163 -7.09 -16.78 5.10
C MET A 163 -8.45 -16.67 5.76
N SER A 164 -8.60 -17.28 6.92
CA SER A 164 -9.79 -17.13 7.76
C SER A 164 -9.45 -16.34 9.02
N LYS A 165 -10.44 -15.62 9.55
CA LYS A 165 -10.36 -15.06 10.92
C LYS A 165 -10.06 -16.13 11.98
N PHE A 166 -10.42 -17.39 11.71
CA PHE A 166 -10.21 -18.51 12.62
C PHE A 166 -8.79 -19.09 12.57
N ASP A 167 -7.95 -18.66 11.62
CA ASP A 167 -6.58 -19.15 11.52
C ASP A 167 -5.78 -18.79 12.78
N LYS A 168 -5.34 -19.83 13.49
CA LYS A 168 -4.65 -19.69 14.79
C LYS A 168 -3.18 -19.28 14.63
N LYS A 169 -2.54 -19.63 13.52
CA LYS A 169 -1.12 -19.37 13.25
C LYS A 169 -0.87 -19.18 11.76
N MET A 170 -0.57 -17.96 11.35
CA MET A 170 -0.01 -17.70 10.02
C MET A 170 1.50 -17.87 10.08
N LYS A 171 2.02 -18.87 9.37
CA LYS A 171 3.48 -19.06 9.21
C LYS A 171 3.95 -18.20 8.05
N ILE A 172 4.32 -16.97 8.36
CA ILE A 172 5.01 -16.09 7.41
C ILE A 172 6.46 -16.56 7.26
N LYS A 173 6.85 -16.91 6.04
CA LYS A 173 8.25 -17.24 5.75
C LYS A 173 8.98 -16.01 5.23
N ASN A 174 10.02 -15.62 5.96
CA ASN A 174 10.91 -14.53 5.61
C ASN A 174 11.79 -14.87 4.40
N ILE A 175 12.00 -13.89 3.53
CA ILE A 175 12.95 -13.90 2.41
C ILE A 175 13.73 -12.59 2.46
N ASP A 176 15.06 -12.65 2.54
CA ASP A 176 15.95 -11.48 2.62
C ASP A 176 16.85 -11.41 1.37
N GLY A 177 17.36 -10.20 1.06
CA GLY A 177 18.30 -9.97 -0.03
C GLY A 177 17.69 -10.01 -1.43
N VAL A 178 16.38 -9.85 -1.54
CA VAL A 178 15.69 -9.76 -2.83
C VAL A 178 15.81 -8.33 -3.33
N LYS A 179 16.25 -8.15 -4.58
CA LYS A 179 16.22 -6.88 -5.29
C LYS A 179 15.22 -6.96 -6.42
N CYS A 180 14.42 -5.92 -6.56
CA CYS A 180 13.31 -5.90 -7.50
C CYS A 180 13.45 -4.67 -8.40
N ASP A 181 13.44 -4.88 -9.71
CA ASP A 181 13.39 -3.77 -10.67
C ASP A 181 11.95 -3.32 -10.93
N ASN A 182 10.98 -4.20 -10.67
CA ASN A 182 9.56 -3.93 -10.81
C ASN A 182 8.79 -4.40 -9.57
N ILE A 183 7.76 -3.66 -9.19
CA ILE A 183 6.88 -3.96 -8.07
C ILE A 183 5.42 -3.88 -8.50
N VAL A 184 4.63 -4.89 -8.17
CA VAL A 184 3.18 -4.83 -8.28
C VAL A 184 2.59 -4.32 -6.97
N VAL A 185 1.91 -3.17 -7.04
CA VAL A 185 1.18 -2.61 -5.90
C VAL A 185 -0.26 -3.11 -5.94
N GLU A 186 -0.74 -3.65 -4.81
CA GLU A 186 -2.08 -4.22 -4.72
C GLU A 186 -2.93 -3.51 -3.66
N PHE A 187 -4.15 -3.15 -4.04
CA PHE A 187 -5.15 -2.55 -3.16
C PHE A 187 -6.39 -3.45 -3.08
N ALA A 188 -7.00 -3.53 -1.89
CA ALA A 188 -8.26 -4.23 -1.68
C ALA A 188 -9.44 -3.24 -1.68
N VAL A 189 -10.43 -3.49 -2.54
CA VAL A 189 -11.66 -2.68 -2.64
C VAL A 189 -12.90 -3.52 -2.43
N TYR A 190 -13.84 -3.02 -1.65
CA TYR A 190 -15.11 -3.65 -1.33
C TYR A 190 -16.27 -2.87 -1.94
N LYS A 191 -17.32 -3.58 -2.35
CA LYS A 191 -18.61 -2.98 -2.74
C LYS A 191 -19.51 -2.70 -1.54
N ASN A 192 -19.33 -3.44 -0.44
CA ASN A 192 -20.14 -3.33 0.77
C ASN A 192 -19.27 -3.69 1.99
N ILE A 193 -19.40 -2.92 3.08
CA ILE A 193 -18.67 -3.10 4.34
C ILE A 193 -19.59 -3.12 5.57
N ASN A 194 -20.91 -3.24 5.39
CA ASN A 194 -21.89 -3.09 6.47
C ASN A 194 -21.70 -4.09 7.63
N ILE A 195 -21.17 -5.27 7.34
CA ILE A 195 -20.93 -6.32 8.33
C ILE A 195 -19.54 -6.14 8.96
N ILE A 196 -18.51 -5.87 8.15
CA ILE A 196 -17.13 -5.69 8.66
C ILE A 196 -17.01 -4.45 9.55
N ASN A 197 -17.78 -3.41 9.25
CA ASN A 197 -17.82 -2.19 10.06
C ASN A 197 -18.76 -2.31 11.28
N ASN A 198 -19.45 -3.43 11.46
CA ASN A 198 -20.31 -3.67 12.61
C ASN A 198 -19.54 -4.47 13.67
N PHE A 199 -19.35 -3.84 14.82
CA PHE A 199 -18.71 -4.41 15.99
C PHE A 199 -19.32 -5.76 16.44
N GLU A 200 -20.65 -5.81 16.54
CA GLU A 200 -21.36 -7.02 17.00
C GLU A 200 -21.19 -8.16 16.02
N ALA A 201 -21.18 -7.86 14.71
CA ALA A 201 -21.01 -8.87 13.67
C ALA A 201 -19.67 -9.59 13.78
N TYR A 202 -18.62 -8.91 14.27
CA TYR A 202 -17.34 -9.55 14.53
C TYR A 202 -17.47 -10.71 15.54
N TYR A 203 -18.25 -10.59 16.60
CA TYR A 203 -18.33 -11.61 17.66
C TYR A 203 -19.51 -12.57 17.51
N TYR A 204 -20.63 -12.08 16.99
CA TYR A 204 -21.90 -12.80 17.00
C TYR A 204 -22.36 -13.25 15.61
N ASN A 205 -21.75 -12.73 14.54
CA ASN A 205 -22.04 -13.12 13.16
C ASN A 205 -20.75 -13.48 12.40
N GLU A 206 -19.95 -14.35 13.01
CA GLU A 206 -18.58 -14.61 12.55
C GLU A 206 -18.50 -15.20 11.13
N PHE A 207 -19.53 -15.94 10.70
CA PHE A 207 -19.60 -16.52 9.35
C PHE A 207 -19.78 -15.44 8.28
N GLU A 208 -20.83 -14.63 8.36
CA GLU A 208 -21.07 -13.56 7.39
C GLU A 208 -19.97 -12.50 7.46
N PHE A 209 -19.42 -12.25 8.65
CA PHE A 209 -18.23 -11.42 8.80
C PHE A 209 -17.06 -11.99 8.00
N ASN A 210 -16.75 -13.28 8.15
CA ASN A 210 -15.65 -13.93 7.44
C ASN A 210 -15.89 -13.97 5.91
N GLU A 211 -17.13 -14.13 5.45
CA GLU A 211 -17.48 -14.03 4.04
C GLU A 211 -17.24 -12.62 3.50
N GLN A 212 -17.70 -11.58 4.21
CA GLN A 212 -17.54 -10.20 3.75
C GLN A 212 -16.07 -9.78 3.73
N VAL A 213 -15.25 -10.11 4.75
CA VAL A 213 -13.80 -9.77 4.73
C VAL A 213 -13.04 -10.44 3.58
N LEU A 214 -13.60 -11.52 3.01
CA LEU A 214 -13.06 -12.22 1.86
C LEU A 214 -13.64 -11.74 0.53
N SER A 215 -14.58 -10.79 0.51
CA SER A 215 -15.31 -10.39 -0.71
C SER A 215 -14.66 -9.25 -1.51
N TYR A 216 -13.47 -8.78 -1.13
CA TYR A 216 -12.78 -7.68 -1.84
C TYR A 216 -12.40 -8.03 -3.29
N SER A 217 -12.33 -7.02 -4.16
CA SER A 217 -11.60 -7.10 -5.42
C SER A 217 -10.17 -6.62 -5.20
N ILE A 218 -9.22 -7.24 -5.90
CA ILE A 218 -7.82 -6.80 -5.88
C ILE A 218 -7.61 -5.91 -7.10
N ILE A 219 -7.05 -4.72 -6.88
CA ILE A 219 -6.58 -3.85 -7.94
C ILE A 219 -5.08 -3.83 -7.90
N SER A 220 -4.45 -4.15 -9.03
CA SER A 220 -3.00 -4.30 -9.14
C SER A 220 -2.44 -3.29 -10.13
N VAL A 221 -1.30 -2.68 -9.78
CA VAL A 221 -0.59 -1.71 -10.62
C VAL A 221 0.88 -2.08 -10.67
N LEU A 222 1.43 -2.21 -11.88
CA LEU A 222 2.85 -2.47 -12.07
C LEU A 222 3.63 -1.15 -12.06
N ILE A 223 4.63 -1.06 -11.18
CA ILE A 223 5.59 0.04 -11.08
C ILE A 223 6.96 -0.48 -11.51
N ASN A 224 7.63 0.27 -12.39
CA ASN A 224 9.03 0.04 -12.73
C ASN A 224 9.86 1.07 -11.95
N LEU A 225 10.89 0.62 -11.23
CA LEU A 225 11.69 1.44 -10.32
C LEU A 225 12.87 2.15 -10.99
#